data_AF-X0SNM1-F1
#
_entry.id   AF-X0SNM1-F1
#
_cell.length_a   1.000
_cell.length_b   1.000
_cell.length_c   1.000
_cell.angle_alpha   90.00
_cell.angle_beta   90.00
_cell.angle_gamma   90.00
#
_symmetry.space_group_name_H-M   'P 1'
#
loop_
_entity.id
_entity.type
_entity.pdbx_description
1 polymer ?
#
loop_
_entity_poly.entity_id
_entity_poly.type
_entity_poly.pdbx_seq_one_letter_code
_entity_poly.pdbx_strand_id
1 'polypeptide(L)' 'MNKKEFLGRLSELIKDISEEEKEDILFDYEEHFRIGLEKGRKEEEIAASLGDPKVIAKQSRASCILKEAEKTTSVNN' A
#
# COMPACT_ATOMS: atom_id res chain seq x y z
N MET A 1 13.58 -8.45 -2.08
CA MET A 1 13.29 -7.76 -0.79
C MET A 1 12.32 -8.63 0.00
N ASN A 2 12.42 -8.69 1.33
CA ASN A 2 11.51 -9.49 2.15
C ASN A 2 10.25 -8.69 2.54
N LYS A 3 9.26 -9.35 3.17
CA LYS A 3 8.02 -8.71 3.60
C LYS A 3 8.29 -7.50 4.50
N LYS A 4 9.17 -7.65 5.50
CA LYS A 4 9.51 -6.58 6.45
C LYS A 4 10.12 -5.36 5.77
N GLU A 5 11.06 -5.56 4.85
CA GLU A 5 11.67 -4.49 4.06
C GLU A 5 10.64 -3.78 3.19
N PHE A 6 9.75 -4.54 2.53
CA PHE A 6 8.72 -3.97 1.68
C PHE A 6 7.73 -3.12 2.48
N LEU A 7 7.15 -3.69 3.56
CA LEU A 7 6.19 -3.01 4.42
C LEU A 7 6.84 -1.83 5.16
N GLY A 8 8.08 -1.97 5.62
CA GLY A 8 8.84 -0.90 6.26
C GLY A 8 9.03 0.29 5.32
N ARG A 9 9.51 0.04 4.09
CA ARG A 9 9.66 1.10 3.09
C ARG A 9 8.31 1.72 2.73
N LEU A 10 7.29 0.89 2.47
CA LEU A 10 5.96 1.38 2.13
C LEU A 10 5.40 2.28 3.24
N SER A 11 5.49 1.85 4.50
CA SER A 11 5.09 2.58 5.71
C SER A 11 5.77 3.95 5.84
N GLU A 12 7.09 4.03 5.59
CA GLU A 12 7.81 5.30 5.59
C GLU A 12 7.41 6.20 4.41
N LEU A 13 7.18 5.59 3.25
CA LEU A 13 6.80 6.30 2.04
C LEU A 13 5.34 6.80 2.09
N ILE A 14 4.44 6.15 2.83
CA ILE A 14 3.06 6.61 3.05
C ILE A 14 2.85 7.29 4.40
N LYS A 15 3.90 7.72 5.10
CA LYS A 15 3.79 8.41 6.40
C LYS A 15 2.94 9.70 6.42
N ASP A 16 2.55 10.18 5.25
CA ASP A 16 1.85 11.44 5.01
C ASP A 16 0.33 11.25 4.86
N ILE A 17 -0.14 10.00 4.76
CA ILE A 17 -1.57 9.67 4.79
C ILE A 17 -1.99 9.34 6.23
N SER A 18 -3.31 9.33 6.48
CA SER A 18 -3.89 8.96 7.78
C SER A 18 -3.45 7.58 8.25
N GLU A 19 -3.29 7.43 9.57
CA GLU A 19 -2.83 6.20 10.19
C GLU A 19 -3.76 5.01 9.87
N GLU A 20 -5.08 5.25 9.84
CA GLU A 20 -6.09 4.27 9.41
C GLU A 20 -5.86 3.75 7.99
N GLU A 21 -5.74 4.63 7.00
CA GLU A 21 -5.47 4.26 5.60
C GLU A 21 -4.12 3.54 5.47
N LYS A 22 -3.12 3.96 6.26
CA LYS A 22 -1.81 3.32 6.28
C LYS A 22 -1.89 1.89 6.81
N GLU A 23 -2.58 1.66 7.92
CA GLU A 23 -2.78 0.33 8.48
C GLU A 23 -3.54 -0.58 7.52
N ASP A 24 -4.61 -0.06 6.90
CA ASP A 24 -5.41 -0.79 5.90
C ASP A 24 -4.54 -1.24 4.71
N ILE A 25 -3.76 -0.32 4.15
CA ILE A 25 -2.81 -0.62 3.06
C ILE A 25 -1.78 -1.66 3.50
N LEU A 26 -1.15 -1.49 4.67
CA LEU A 26 -0.13 -2.42 5.16
C LEU A 26 -0.70 -3.82 5.41
N PHE A 27 -1.94 -3.89 5.92
CA PHE A 27 -2.64 -5.14 6.18
C PHE A 27 -2.93 -5.89 4.87
N ASP A 28 -3.41 -5.19 3.84
CA ASP A 28 -3.69 -5.77 2.52
C ASP A 28 -2.44 -6.40 1.89
N TYR A 29 -1.32 -5.69 1.93
CA TYR A 29 -0.03 -6.22 1.45
C TYR A 29 0.48 -7.36 2.33
N GLU A 30 0.35 -7.27 3.66
CA GLU A 30 0.75 -8.36 4.55
C GLU A 30 -0.01 -9.66 4.23
N GLU A 31 -1.32 -9.56 4.01
CA GLU A 31 -2.14 -10.71 3.63
C GLU A 31 -1.70 -11.28 2.28
N HIS A 32 -1.37 -10.42 1.31
CA HIS A 32 -0.82 -10.85 0.02
C HIS A 32 0.49 -11.64 0.16
N PHE A 33 1.40 -11.18 1.04
CA PHE A 33 2.62 -11.91 1.38
C PHE A 33 2.30 -13.26 2.04
N ARG A 34 1.34 -13.30 2.97
CA ARG A 34 0.93 -14.53 3.64
C ARG A 34 0.40 -15.56 2.65
N ILE A 35 -0.54 -15.17 1.79
CA ILE A 35 -1.13 -16.05 0.76
C ILE A 35 -0.05 -16.54 -0.22
N GLY A 36 0.88 -15.66 -0.61
CA GLY A 36 1.98 -16.05 -1.49
C GLY A 36 2.92 -17.08 -0.83
N LEU A 37 3.23 -16.90 0.45
CA LEU A 37 4.03 -17.84 1.24
C LEU A 37 3.32 -19.19 1.39
N GLU A 38 2.03 -19.19 1.66
CA GLU A 38 1.20 -20.40 1.74
C GLU A 38 1.17 -21.16 0.39
N LYS A 39 1.24 -20.44 -0.73
CA LYS A 39 1.38 -21.03 -2.08
C LYS A 39 2.79 -21.54 -2.39
N GLY A 40 3.74 -21.46 -1.45
CA GLY A 40 5.12 -21.88 -1.64
C GLY A 40 5.99 -20.89 -2.40
N ARG A 41 5.55 -19.63 -2.58
CA ARG A 41 6.39 -18.57 -3.15
C ARG A 41 7.31 -17.98 -2.09
N LYS A 42 8.46 -17.48 -2.51
CA LYS A 42 9.38 -16.75 -1.63
C LYS A 42 8.92 -15.30 -1.46
N GLU A 43 9.21 -14.71 -0.31
CA GLU A 43 8.94 -13.29 -0.05
C GLU A 43 9.49 -12.38 -1.16
N GLU A 44 10.68 -12.69 -1.66
CA GLU A 44 11.33 -11.91 -2.73
C GLU A 44 10.55 -11.94 -4.05
N GLU A 45 9.97 -13.08 -4.40
CA GLU A 45 9.15 -13.21 -5.61
C GLU A 45 7.80 -12.52 -5.46
N ILE A 46 7.21 -12.60 -4.26
CA ILE A 46 5.96 -11.90 -3.97
C ILE A 46 6.20 -10.39 -4.06
N ALA A 47 7.26 -9.89 -3.43
CA ALA A 47 7.63 -8.48 -3.50
C ALA A 47 7.93 -8.02 -4.95
N ALA A 48 8.62 -8.84 -5.74
CA ALA A 48 8.87 -8.55 -7.15
C ALA A 48 7.56 -8.52 -7.96
N SER A 49 6.61 -9.39 -7.64
CA SER A 49 5.29 -9.42 -8.26
C SER A 49 4.40 -8.23 -7.86
N LEU A 50 4.56 -7.72 -6.64
CA LEU A 50 3.87 -6.51 -6.15
C LEU A 50 4.46 -5.24 -6.78
N GLY A 51 5.77 -5.24 -7.06
CA GLY A 51 6.48 -4.13 -7.70
C GLY A 51 7.22 -3.25 -6.70
N ASP A 52 7.48 -1.99 -7.09
CA ASP A 52 8.27 -1.06 -6.29
C ASP A 52 7.42 -0.36 -5.22
N PRO A 53 7.76 -0.47 -3.91
CA PRO A 53 7.00 0.18 -2.84
C PRO A 53 6.98 1.72 -2.97
N LYS A 54 7.99 2.32 -3.63
CA LYS A 54 8.02 3.75 -3.99
C LYS A 54 6.89 4.14 -4.95
N VAL A 55 6.65 3.30 -5.96
CA VAL A 55 5.62 3.54 -6.97
C VAL A 55 4.24 3.36 -6.35
N ILE A 56 4.07 2.31 -5.54
CA ILE A 56 2.84 2.05 -4.78
C ILE A 56 2.52 3.23 -3.85
N ALA A 57 3.47 3.65 -3.03
CA ALA A 57 3.26 4.78 -2.11
C ALA A 57 2.89 6.08 -2.85
N LYS A 58 3.53 6.35 -3.99
CA LYS A 58 3.21 7.51 -4.83
C LYS A 58 1.79 7.45 -5.37
N GLN A 59 1.34 6.26 -5.78
CA GLN A 59 -0.04 6.03 -6.24
C GLN A 59 -1.04 6.13 -5.08
N SER A 60 -0.78 5.52 -3.92
CA SER A 60 -1.65 5.64 -2.74
C SER A 60 -1.82 7.10 -2.31
N ARG A 61 -0.73 7.88 -2.28
CA ARG A 61 -0.80 9.33 -2.01
C ARG A 61 -1.61 10.08 -3.07
N ALA A 62 -1.37 9.81 -4.35
CA ALA A 62 -2.09 10.46 -5.44
C ALA A 62 -3.59 10.13 -5.43
N SER A 63 -3.95 8.88 -5.15
CA SER A 63 -5.34 8.43 -5.00
C SER A 63 -6.01 9.04 -3.77
N CYS A 64 -5.28 9.30 -2.69
CA CYS A 64 -5.82 10.00 -1.51
C CYS A 64 -6.18 11.46 -1.86
N ILE A 65 -5.28 12.18 -2.55
CA ILE A 65 -5.53 13.56 -3.02
C ILE A 65 -6.74 13.60 -3.98
N LEU A 66 -6.90 12.59 -4.84
CA LEU A 66 -8.06 12.50 -5.73
C LEU A 66 -9.36 12.20 -4.96
N LYS A 67 -9.33 11.24 -4.02
CA LYS A 67 -10.49 10.90 -3.17
C LYS A 67 -10.95 12.10 -2.33
N GLU A 68 -10.03 12.91 -1.80
CA GLU A 68 -10.38 14.11 -1.05
C GLU A 68 -11.01 15.19 -1.96
N ALA A 69 -10.53 15.34 -3.19
CA ALA A 69 -11.13 16.25 -4.18
C ALA A 69 -12.56 15.79 -4.59
N GLU A 70 -12.80 14.49 -4.72
CA GLU A 70 -14.13 13.96 -5.01
C GLU A 70 -15.08 14.05 -3.78
N LYS A 71 -14.57 13.80 -2.57
CA LYS A 71 -15.38 13.85 -1.34
C LYS A 71 -15.78 15.29 -0.98
N THR A 72 -15.02 16.29 -1.40
CA THR A 72 -15.33 17.71 -1.17
C THR A 72 -16.18 18.36 -2.25
N THR A 73 -16.34 17.75 -3.43
CA THR A 73 -17.21 18.29 -4.50
C THR A 73 -18.63 17.72 -4.52
N SER A 74 -18.97 16.78 -3.65
CA SER A 74 -20.35 16.26 -3.53
C SER A 74 -21.22 17.03 -2.52
N VAL A 75 -21.00 18.34 -2.41
CA VAL A 75 -22.03 19.28 -1.94
C VAL A 75 -22.48 20.04 -3.19
N ASN A 76 -23.80 20.16 -3.36
CA ASN A 76 -24.56 20.96 -4.34
C ASN A 76 -25.30 20.15 -5.43
N ASN A 77 -26.44 19.56 -5.07
CA ASN A 77 -27.71 19.83 -5.78
C ASN A 77 -28.91 19.46 -4.91
#